data_AF-A0A2P6PC19-F1
#
_entry.id   AF-A0A2P6PC19-F1
#
_cell.length_a   1.000
_cell.length_b   1.000
_cell.length_c   1.000
_cell.angle_alpha   90.00
_cell.angle_beta   90.00
_cell.angle_gamma   90.00
#
_symmetry.space_group_name_H-M   'P 1'
#
loop_
_entity.id
_entity.type
_entity.pdbx_description
1 polymer ?
#
loop_
_entity_poly.entity_id
_entity_poly.type
_entity_poly.pdbx_seq_one_letter_code
_entity_poly.pdbx_strand_id
1 'polypeptide(L)'
;MIHFVILVSRQGKVRLTKWFSTYSQKERSKVCELDLIFNFHKAYYILDELLLAGELQESSKRAIGRMIAIHDRFVEAAKEEASSISNLLAQVNM
;
A
#
# COMPACT_ATOMS: atom_id res chain seq x y z
N MET A 1 16.41 -1.23 -14.37
CA MET A 1 15.93 0.03 -14.99
C MET A 1 14.52 0.29 -14.49
N ILE A 2 14.19 1.53 -14.13
CA ILE A 2 12.89 1.92 -13.56
C ILE A 2 11.87 2.04 -14.71
N HIS A 3 10.73 1.38 -14.60
CA HIS A 3 9.73 1.28 -15.67
C HIS A 3 8.63 2.35 -15.59
N PHE A 4 8.29 2.81 -14.38
CA PHE A 4 7.32 3.87 -14.15
C PHE A 4 7.50 4.50 -12.77
N VAL A 5 7.04 5.73 -12.60
CA VAL A 5 6.98 6.44 -11.32
C VAL A 5 5.55 6.93 -11.12
N ILE A 6 4.96 6.58 -9.98
CA ILE A 6 3.66 7.08 -9.54
C ILE A 6 3.90 7.96 -8.32
N LEU A 7 3.51 9.23 -8.43
CA LEU A 7 3.50 10.18 -7.32
C LEU A 7 2.08 10.27 -6.78
N VAL A 8 1.90 9.93 -5.51
CA VAL A 8 0.59 9.93 -4.87
C VAL A 8 0.65 10.79 -3.60
N SER A 9 -0.29 11.73 -3.48
CA SER A 9 -0.44 12.68 -2.37
C SER A 9 -0.70 11.99 -1.04
N ARG A 10 -0.40 12.65 0.10
CA ARG A 10 -0.81 12.20 1.45
C ARG A 10 -2.33 11.95 1.59
N GLN A 11 -3.15 12.47 0.67
CA GLN A 11 -4.60 12.25 0.58
C GLN A 11 -4.99 11.08 -0.36
N GLY A 12 -4.04 10.26 -0.81
CA GLY A 12 -4.29 9.15 -1.75
C GLY A 12 -4.53 9.58 -3.20
N LYS A 13 -4.49 10.88 -3.51
CA LYS A 13 -4.68 11.39 -4.88
C LYS A 13 -3.42 11.17 -5.72
N VAL A 14 -3.55 10.45 -6.83
CA VAL A 14 -2.47 10.31 -7.81
C VAL A 14 -2.25 11.67 -8.49
N ARG A 15 -1.06 12.27 -8.29
CA ARG A 15 -0.73 13.61 -8.80
C ARG A 15 0.17 13.57 -10.02
N LEU A 16 0.95 12.50 -10.21
CA LEU A 16 1.79 12.35 -11.40
C LEU A 16 1.98 10.87 -11.72
N THR A 17 1.69 10.48 -12.96
CA THR A 17 1.99 9.14 -13.47
C THR A 17 2.89 9.32 -14.70
N LYS A 18 4.20 9.05 -14.55
CA LYS A 18 5.15 9.15 -15.67
C LYS A 18 5.72 7.77 -15.97
N TRP A 19 5.45 7.31 -17.18
CA TRP A 19 5.92 6.03 -17.72
C TRP A 19 7.18 6.30 -18.54
N PHE A 20 8.26 5.56 -18.27
CA PHE A 20 9.56 5.76 -18.95
C PHE A 20 9.80 4.75 -20.08
N SER A 21 8.88 3.80 -20.27
CA SER A 21 8.88 2.84 -21.39
C SER A 21 7.49 2.71 -22.02
N THR A 22 7.45 2.54 -23.35
CA THR A 22 6.22 2.50 -24.17
C THR A 22 5.48 1.18 -23.99
N TYR A 23 4.66 1.07 -22.94
CA TYR A 23 3.79 -0.09 -22.73
C TYR A 23 2.45 0.05 -23.46
N SER A 24 1.96 -1.06 -24.00
CA SER A 24 0.66 -1.11 -24.68
C SER A 24 -0.48 -0.91 -23.68
N GLN A 25 -1.62 -0.38 -24.15
CA GLN A 25 -2.79 -0.12 -23.30
C GLN A 25 -3.38 -1.40 -22.67
N LYS A 26 -3.12 -2.55 -23.31
CA LYS A 26 -3.53 -3.90 -22.88
C LYS A 26 -2.68 -4.45 -21.72
N GLU A 27 -1.43 -4.03 -21.60
CA GLU A 27 -0.56 -4.35 -20.46
C GLU A 27 -0.88 -3.44 -19.26
N ARG A 28 -1.24 -2.18 -19.55
CA ARG A 28 -1.74 -1.23 -18.55
C ARG A 28 -3.08 -1.68 -17.95
N SER A 29 -3.97 -2.30 -18.74
CA SER A 29 -5.28 -2.77 -18.24
C SER A 29 -5.23 -4.03 -17.39
N LYS A 30 -4.09 -4.74 -17.31
CA LYS A 30 -3.92 -5.88 -16.39
C LYS A 30 -3.72 -5.43 -14.93
N VAL A 31 -3.31 -4.19 -14.72
CA VAL A 31 -3.34 -3.53 -13.42
C VAL A 31 -4.51 -2.57 -13.50
N CYS A 32 -5.70 -3.01 -13.08
CA CYS A 32 -6.85 -2.13 -13.09
C CYS A 32 -6.54 -0.93 -12.21
N GLU A 33 -6.66 0.29 -12.75
CA GLU A 33 -6.55 1.53 -11.97
C GLU A 33 -7.46 1.46 -10.72
N LEU A 34 -8.59 0.77 -10.86
CA LEU A 34 -9.53 0.44 -9.82
C LEU A 34 -8.91 -0.36 -8.65
N ASP A 35 -8.02 -1.32 -8.91
CA ASP A 35 -7.33 -2.09 -7.86
C ASP A 35 -6.34 -1.20 -7.10
N LEU A 36 -5.66 -0.29 -7.80
CA LEU A 36 -4.81 0.72 -7.17
C LEU A 36 -5.63 1.70 -6.34
N ILE A 37 -6.81 2.10 -6.82
CA ILE A 37 -7.72 2.99 -6.10
C ILE A 37 -8.26 2.32 -4.84
N PHE A 38 -8.72 1.07 -4.91
CA PHE A 38 -9.28 0.36 -3.75
C PHE A 38 -8.20 -0.11 -2.76
N ASN A 39 -7.02 -0.47 -3.26
CA ASN A 39 -5.92 -1.00 -2.44
C ASN A 39 -4.74 -0.03 -2.34
N PHE A 40 -4.98 1.27 -2.44
CA PHE A 40 -3.91 2.29 -2.45
C PHE A 40 -3.00 2.17 -1.22
N HIS A 41 -3.57 1.88 -0.05
CA HIS A 41 -2.84 1.66 1.20
C HIS A 41 -1.82 0.52 1.10
N LYS A 42 -2.19 -0.62 0.50
CA LYS A 42 -1.27 -1.73 0.25
C LYS A 42 -0.23 -1.35 -0.80
N ALA A 43 -0.62 -0.63 -1.85
CA ALA A 43 0.31 -0.19 -2.88
C ALA A 43 1.41 0.72 -2.32
N TYR A 44 1.06 1.65 -1.42
CA TYR A 44 2.02 2.47 -0.70
C TYR A 44 2.94 1.67 0.23
N TYR A 45 2.37 0.77 1.02
CA TYR A 45 3.17 -0.07 1.90
C TYR A 45 4.19 -0.92 1.12
N ILE A 46 3.78 -1.46 -0.03
CA ILE A 46 4.67 -2.19 -0.95
C ILE A 46 5.77 -1.26 -1.49
N LEU A 47 5.41 -0.01 -1.83
CA LEU A 47 6.36 0.97 -2.36
C LEU A 47 7.40 1.37 -1.32
N ASP A 48 7.00 1.55 -0.06
CA ASP A 48 7.91 1.90 1.04
C ASP A 48 8.88 0.76 1.38
N GLU A 49 8.47 -0.51 1.23
CA GLU A 49 9.42 -1.62 1.37
C GLU A 49 10.37 -1.75 0.18
N LEU A 50 9.90 -1.38 -1.02
CA LEU A 50 10.74 -1.40 -2.23
C LEU A 50 11.75 -0.25 -2.21
N LEU A 51 11.33 0.95 -1.80
CA LEU A 51 12.10 2.19 -1.92
C LEU A 51 12.08 2.99 -0.61
N LEU A 52 13.24 3.49 -0.18
CA LEU A 52 13.36 4.40 0.94
C LEU A 52 14.22 5.60 0.56
N ALA A 53 13.73 6.80 0.87
CA ALA A 53 14.41 8.07 0.55
C ALA A 53 14.79 8.22 -0.95
N GLY A 54 14.07 7.56 -1.85
CA GLY A 54 14.35 7.58 -3.30
C GLY A 54 15.33 6.51 -3.78
N GLU A 55 15.89 5.71 -2.88
CA GLU A 55 16.81 4.61 -3.17
C GLU A 55 16.14 3.25 -3.02
N LEU A 56 16.68 2.23 -3.71
CA LEU A 56 16.20 0.84 -3.61
C LEU A 56 16.56 0.25 -2.23
N GLN A 57 15.54 -0.10 -1.43
CA GLN A 57 15.71 -0.71 -0.12
C GLN A 57 15.75 -2.24 -0.22
N GLU A 58 14.65 -2.84 -0.69
CA GLU A 58 14.51 -4.29 -0.85
C GLU A 58 14.05 -4.59 -2.28
N SER A 59 14.69 -5.56 -2.93
CA SER A 59 14.37 -5.96 -4.31
C SER A 59 13.75 -7.35 -4.40
N SER A 60 13.85 -8.13 -3.32
CA SER A 60 13.31 -9.48 -3.24
C SER A 60 11.81 -9.45 -3.03
N LYS A 61 11.06 -9.78 -4.09
CA LYS A 61 9.60 -9.99 -4.02
C LYS A 61 9.18 -10.93 -2.89
N ARG A 62 10.00 -11.95 -2.58
CA ARG A 62 9.72 -12.91 -1.50
C ARG A 62 9.91 -12.27 -0.12
N ALA A 63 10.89 -11.38 0.05
CA ALA A 63 11.09 -10.66 1.30
C ALA A 63 9.97 -9.65 1.53
N ILE A 64 9.67 -8.82 0.53
CA ILE A 64 8.56 -7.87 0.55
C ILE A 64 7.23 -8.59 0.83
N GLY A 65 6.96 -9.71 0.16
CA GLY A 65 5.77 -10.53 0.38
C GLY A 65 5.61 -11.02 1.83
N ARG A 66 6.70 -11.34 2.52
CA ARG A 66 6.65 -11.70 3.95
C ARG A 66 6.33 -10.48 4.82
N MET A 67 6.93 -9.32 4.54
CA MET A 67 6.67 -8.10 5.32
C MET A 67 5.21 -7.65 5.19
N ILE A 68 4.63 -7.69 3.98
CA ILE A 68 3.20 -7.43 3.77
C ILE A 68 2.33 -8.36 4.61
N ALA A 69 2.61 -9.67 4.60
CA ALA A 69 1.82 -10.63 5.37
C ALA A 69 1.91 -10.39 6.89
N ILE A 70 3.08 -9.97 7.37
CA ILE A 70 3.28 -9.59 8.78
C ILE A 70 2.50 -8.31 9.09
N HIS A 71 2.61 -7.29 8.24
CA HIS A 71 1.91 -6.02 8.40
C HIS A 71 0.38 -6.19 8.42
N ASP A 72 -0.17 -6.98 7.51
CA ASP A 72 -1.61 -7.28 7.46
C ASP A 72 -2.08 -7.89 8.81
N ARG A 73 -1.28 -8.78 9.43
CA ARG A 73 -1.62 -9.35 10.75
C ARG A 73 -1.58 -8.30 11.87
N PHE A 74 -0.60 -7.40 11.85
CA PHE A 74 -0.51 -6.32 12.84
C PHE A 74 -1.67 -5.34 12.74
N VAL A 75 -2.09 -5.00 11.51
CA VAL A 75 -3.24 -4.13 11.28
C VAL A 75 -4.53 -4.75 11.82
N GLU A 76 -4.75 -6.04 11.59
CA GLU A 76 -5.94 -6.72 12.12
C GLU A 76 -5.92 -6.80 13.66
N ALA A 77 -4.78 -7.15 14.27
CA ALA A 77 -4.65 -7.15 15.73
C ALA A 77 -4.93 -5.77 16.35
N ALA A 78 -4.42 -4.69 15.74
CA ALA A 78 -4.64 -3.32 16.21
C ALA A 78 -6.11 -2.89 16.09
N LYS A 79 -6.83 -3.34 15.04
CA LYS A 79 -8.27 -3.08 14.89
C LYS A 79 -9.08 -3.80 15.96
N GLU A 80 -8.75 -5.05 16.25
CA GLU A 80 -9.42 -5.85 17.29
C GLU A 80 -9.27 -5.19 18.67
N GLU A 81 -8.05 -4.75 18.99
CA GLU A 81 -7.74 -4.04 20.23
C GLU A 81 -8.50 -2.71 20.33
N ALA A 82 -8.52 -1.91 19.26
CA ALA A 82 -9.26 -0.65 19.22
C ALA A 82 -10.78 -0.87 19.42
N SER A 83 -11.34 -1.93 18.82
CA SER A 83 -12.76 -2.27 19.02
C SER A 83 -13.04 -2.68 20.47
N SER A 84 -12.13 -3.44 21.08
CA SER A 84 -12.24 -3.91 22.46
C SER A 84 -12.26 -2.75 23.44
N ILE A 85 -11.37 -1.77 23.25
CA ILE A 85 -11.32 -0.54 24.06
C ILE A 85 -12.62 0.26 23.90
N SER A 86 -13.11 0.42 22.67
CA SER A 86 -14.38 1.11 22.41
C SER A 86 -15.56 0.45 23.13
N ASN A 87 -15.62 -0.88 23.13
CA ASN A 87 -16.68 -1.63 23.79
C ASN A 87 -16.62 -1.48 25.32
N LEU A 88 -15.42 -1.50 25.91
CA LEU A 88 -15.23 -1.29 27.35
C LEU A 88 -15.68 0.13 27.77
N LEU A 89 -15.32 1.16 27.00
CA LEU A 89 -15.75 2.54 27.28
C LEU A 89 -17.27 2.71 27.20
N ALA A 90 -17.92 2.02 26.25
CA ALA A 90 -19.38 2.02 26.14
C ALA A 90 -20.07 1.35 27.33
N GLN A 91 -19.45 0.35 27.95
CA GLN A 91 -19.97 -0.33 29.14
C GLN A 91 -19.78 0.47 30.43
N VAL A 92 -18.70 1.27 30.53
CA VAL A 92 -18.40 2.08 31.73
C VAL A 92 -19.21 3.38 31.78
N ASN A 93 -19.68 3.88 30.63
CA ASN A 93 -20.52 5.08 30.52
C ASN A 93 -22.04 4.80 30.55
N MET A 94 -22.46 3.55 30.83
CA MET A 94 -23.84 3.19 31.20
C MET A 94 -23.95 3.03 32.71
#